data_AF-A0AA36IPL8-F1
#
_entry.id   AF-A0AA36IPL8-F1
#
_cell.length_a   1.000
_cell.length_b   1.000
_cell.length_c   1.000
_cell.angle_alpha   90.00
_cell.angle_beta   90.00
_cell.angle_gamma   90.00
#
_symmetry.space_group_name_H-M   'P 1'
#
loop_
_entity.id
_entity.type
_entity.pdbx_description
1 polymer ?
#
loop_
_entity_poly.entity_id
_entity_poly.type
_entity_poly.pdbx_seq_one_letter_code
_entity_poly.pdbx_strand_id
1 'polypeptide(L)'
;MMLKHIQKWNESLKSKHNTRILALGMDVDGRSRLICRYIRPQRPPDHIPPEDPFAIEMAARYVALVPSLQDNEMWNVEDLWCTDQEFLDIQCGDWEEHCILLCNYFNYIDRYRRAQVPGYSSTDIQSYCVICDLVPEGEAVVVLRKDHGTGNCEFWHALKGKCFFLPATHRSGWSLCGEETLTRALNSEADASRSTVMEASATVPIRRVHVVFNAENVWANLQRNVRDAHKGGAAISWDLEDTRRWKPLFSRREEFRRLSGLAPGEVDALDPRHSWQLEDAAEALKYQPADPAQATRLESMLQSQLEQDIINHRAGLGATEGHSSHSTKFNHIIGDKLGQLLERLEMFSNCSRLGTGLESSFPLRSSAAMPVTRQAIEEQMQDFENDLRIGRSGRSVFGVPFNEPYKDYSLIWDGVKQSRVLELGGDRADFALKVRVFPYACGVLSIWVFIAVAMGED
;
A
#
# COMPACT_ATOMS: atom_id res chain seq x y z
N MET A 1 -35.42 11.18 -1.52
CA MET A 1 -35.37 10.73 -2.94
C MET A 1 -34.20 9.79 -3.20
N MET A 2 -32.99 10.12 -2.71
CA MET A 2 -31.79 9.28 -2.84
C MET A 2 -31.97 7.82 -2.36
N LEU A 3 -32.45 7.58 -1.13
CA LEU A 3 -32.63 6.21 -0.62
C LEU A 3 -33.57 5.34 -1.49
N LYS A 4 -34.66 5.92 -2.00
CA LYS A 4 -35.58 5.23 -2.93
C LYS A 4 -34.88 4.88 -4.25
N HIS A 5 -33.98 5.72 -4.72
CA HIS A 5 -33.18 5.46 -5.93
C HIS A 5 -32.20 4.30 -5.70
N ILE A 6 -31.49 4.31 -4.58
CA ILE A 6 -30.58 3.24 -4.18
C ILE A 6 -31.32 1.91 -4.02
N GLN A 7 -32.51 1.92 -3.41
CA GLN A 7 -33.35 0.73 -3.28
C GLN A 7 -33.72 0.14 -4.64
N LYS A 8 -34.15 0.97 -5.60
CA LYS A 8 -34.44 0.53 -6.98
C LYS A 8 -33.20 -0.02 -7.69
N TRP A 9 -32.06 0.61 -7.49
CA TRP A 9 -30.79 0.15 -8.05
C TRP A 9 -30.41 -1.22 -7.49
N ASN A 10 -30.49 -1.40 -6.18
CA ASN A 10 -30.27 -2.70 -5.50
C ASN A 10 -31.24 -3.77 -6.00
N GLU A 11 -32.54 -3.44 -6.13
CA GLU A 11 -33.54 -4.36 -6.68
C GLU A 11 -33.20 -4.82 -8.10
N SER A 12 -32.67 -3.93 -8.93
CA SER A 12 -32.23 -4.28 -10.30
C SER A 12 -31.04 -5.25 -10.33
N LEU A 13 -30.36 -5.44 -9.20
CA LEU A 13 -29.17 -6.28 -9.05
C LEU A 13 -29.45 -7.58 -8.31
N LYS A 14 -30.56 -7.70 -7.56
CA LYS A 14 -30.93 -8.91 -6.78
C LYS A 14 -31.01 -10.20 -7.60
N SER A 15 -31.28 -10.12 -8.91
CA SER A 15 -31.33 -11.29 -9.80
C SER A 15 -29.94 -11.78 -10.25
N LYS A 16 -28.86 -11.09 -9.85
CA LYS A 16 -27.48 -11.40 -10.23
C LYS A 16 -26.78 -11.91 -8.97
N HIS A 17 -26.15 -13.09 -9.02
CA HIS A 17 -25.57 -13.83 -7.88
C HIS A 17 -24.35 -13.16 -7.20
N ASN A 18 -24.40 -11.85 -6.95
CA ASN A 18 -23.37 -11.07 -6.28
C ASN A 18 -23.98 -10.39 -5.06
N THR A 19 -23.73 -10.94 -3.88
CA THR A 19 -24.32 -10.50 -2.61
C THR A 19 -23.63 -9.28 -2.00
N ARG A 20 -22.46 -8.87 -2.52
CA ARG A 20 -21.61 -7.80 -1.96
C ARG A 20 -21.64 -6.50 -2.75
N ILE A 21 -22.80 -6.15 -3.29
CA ILE A 21 -22.97 -4.85 -3.95
C ILE A 21 -23.39 -3.83 -2.88
N LEU A 22 -22.45 -2.98 -2.49
CA LEU A 22 -22.63 -1.91 -1.52
C LEU A 22 -22.71 -0.55 -2.23
N ALA A 23 -23.59 0.32 -1.74
CA ALA A 23 -23.63 1.75 -2.11
C ALA A 23 -23.72 2.68 -0.90
N LEU A 24 -24.02 2.13 0.29
CA LEU A 24 -24.20 2.87 1.53
C LEU A 24 -23.29 2.26 2.60
N GLY A 25 -22.56 3.08 3.33
CA GLY A 25 -21.86 2.73 4.57
C GLY A 25 -22.55 3.37 5.78
N MET A 26 -22.37 2.84 6.98
CA MET A 26 -22.87 3.45 8.21
C MET A 26 -21.78 4.37 8.78
N ASP A 27 -22.07 5.65 8.98
CA ASP A 27 -21.10 6.55 9.63
C ASP A 27 -21.02 6.32 11.14
N VAL A 28 -20.04 6.96 11.80
CA VAL A 28 -19.84 6.91 13.25
C VAL A 28 -21.05 7.42 14.07
N ASP A 29 -21.95 8.20 13.46
CA ASP A 29 -23.21 8.66 14.07
C ASP A 29 -24.36 7.62 13.90
N GLY A 30 -24.09 6.47 13.27
CA GLY A 30 -25.09 5.43 12.98
C GLY A 30 -26.01 5.74 11.79
N ARG A 31 -25.64 6.69 10.92
CA ARG A 31 -26.44 7.11 9.76
C ARG A 31 -25.93 6.48 8.49
N SER A 32 -26.84 6.04 7.62
CA SER A 32 -26.46 5.53 6.29
C SER A 32 -26.01 6.67 5.37
N ARG A 33 -24.74 6.63 4.95
CA ARG A 33 -24.12 7.57 4.01
C ARG A 33 -23.77 6.88 2.71
N LEU A 34 -23.81 7.64 1.62
CA LEU A 34 -23.42 7.15 0.32
C LEU A 34 -21.89 7.05 0.25
N ILE A 35 -21.36 5.88 -0.09
CA ILE A 35 -19.90 5.61 -0.02
C ILE A 35 -19.07 6.55 -0.90
N CYS A 36 -19.63 7.03 -2.02
CA CYS A 36 -18.96 7.98 -2.90
C CYS A 36 -18.69 9.34 -2.23
N ARG A 37 -19.38 9.68 -1.12
CA ARG A 37 -19.16 10.94 -0.39
C ARG A 37 -17.87 10.97 0.43
N TYR A 38 -17.29 9.81 0.71
CA TYR A 38 -15.99 9.72 1.35
C TYR A 38 -14.84 10.00 0.38
N ILE A 39 -15.08 9.96 -0.93
CA ILE A 39 -14.05 10.23 -1.93
C ILE A 39 -14.04 11.71 -2.28
N ARG A 40 -12.96 12.39 -1.89
CA ARG A 40 -12.68 13.79 -2.17
C ARG A 40 -11.16 14.00 -2.14
N PRO A 41 -10.57 14.76 -3.07
CA PRO A 41 -9.13 15.02 -2.99
C PRO A 41 -8.77 15.64 -1.64
N GLN A 42 -7.75 15.11 -0.99
CA GLN A 42 -7.25 15.59 0.29
C GLN A 42 -5.75 15.82 0.19
N ARG A 43 -5.27 16.94 0.72
CA ARG A 43 -3.84 17.24 0.68
C ARG A 43 -3.08 16.26 1.59
N PRO A 44 -2.04 15.56 1.10
CA PRO A 44 -1.17 14.75 1.95
C PRO A 44 -0.44 15.60 3.02
N PRO A 45 0.06 15.00 4.12
CA PRO A 45 0.86 15.72 5.11
C PRO A 45 2.13 16.33 4.49
N ASP A 46 2.71 17.34 5.13
CA ASP A 46 3.82 18.14 4.58
C ASP A 46 5.09 17.34 4.22
N HIS A 47 5.30 16.17 4.83
CA HIS A 47 6.41 15.29 4.48
C HIS A 47 6.17 14.50 3.18
N ILE A 48 5.03 14.69 2.51
CA ILE A 48 4.66 14.11 1.20
C ILE A 48 4.35 15.27 0.25
N PRO A 49 5.39 15.93 -0.32
CA PRO A 49 5.18 17.05 -1.21
C PRO A 49 4.53 16.55 -2.50
N PRO A 50 3.41 17.13 -2.97
CA PRO A 50 2.73 16.64 -4.17
C PRO A 50 3.57 16.83 -5.45
N GLU A 51 4.50 17.79 -5.48
CA GLU A 51 5.50 17.94 -6.53
C GLU A 51 6.64 16.92 -6.48
N ASP A 52 6.87 16.25 -5.35
CA ASP A 52 7.94 15.27 -5.22
C ASP A 52 7.72 14.15 -6.24
N PRO A 53 8.72 13.74 -7.03
CA PRO A 53 8.57 12.68 -8.03
C PRO A 53 7.97 11.36 -7.51
N PHE A 54 8.17 11.05 -6.22
CA PHE A 54 7.74 9.83 -5.55
C PHE A 54 6.53 10.01 -4.61
N ALA A 55 5.81 11.14 -4.70
CA ALA A 55 4.69 11.44 -3.81
C ALA A 55 3.61 10.34 -3.74
N ILE A 56 3.42 9.56 -4.82
CA ILE A 56 2.47 8.44 -4.85
C ILE A 56 2.98 7.30 -3.95
N GLU A 57 4.24 6.92 -4.12
CA GLU A 57 4.92 5.89 -3.33
C GLU A 57 4.97 6.30 -1.85
N MET A 58 5.29 7.56 -1.57
CA MET A 58 5.27 8.15 -0.23
C MET A 58 3.87 8.12 0.41
N ALA A 59 2.82 8.49 -0.33
CA ALA A 59 1.44 8.41 0.15
C ALA A 59 1.03 6.97 0.46
N ALA A 60 1.35 6.02 -0.43
CA ALA A 60 1.07 4.60 -0.20
C ALA A 60 1.84 4.06 1.01
N ARG A 61 3.09 4.49 1.20
CA ARG A 61 3.91 4.13 2.34
C ARG A 61 3.34 4.67 3.66
N TYR A 62 2.96 5.94 3.70
CA TYR A 62 2.39 6.57 4.89
C TYR A 62 1.06 5.92 5.30
N VAL A 63 0.15 5.68 4.35
CA VAL A 63 -1.13 5.04 4.66
C VAL A 63 -0.92 3.61 5.15
N ALA A 64 0.01 2.85 4.56
CA ALA A 64 0.33 1.49 5.00
C ALA A 64 0.98 1.41 6.41
N LEU A 65 1.44 2.55 6.94
CA LEU A 65 2.00 2.66 8.28
C LEU A 65 0.95 2.98 9.35
N VAL A 66 -0.29 3.33 8.96
CA VAL A 66 -1.39 3.42 9.92
C VAL A 66 -1.74 1.99 10.37
N PRO A 67 -1.77 1.69 11.68
CA PRO A 67 -2.13 0.36 12.16
C PRO A 67 -3.51 -0.10 11.68
N SER A 68 -3.63 -1.37 11.28
CA SER A 68 -4.92 -1.96 10.95
C SER A 68 -5.56 -2.68 12.14
N LEU A 69 -6.86 -2.46 12.35
CA LEU A 69 -7.70 -3.16 13.32
C LEU A 69 -9.12 -3.24 12.75
N GLN A 70 -9.77 -4.39 12.85
CA GLN A 70 -11.14 -4.55 12.36
C GLN A 70 -12.14 -3.83 13.26
N ASP A 71 -13.25 -3.37 12.68
CA ASP A 71 -14.30 -2.65 13.42
C ASP A 71 -14.89 -3.44 14.59
N ASN A 72 -15.02 -4.75 14.44
CA ASN A 72 -15.53 -5.62 15.51
C ASN A 72 -14.58 -5.64 16.73
N GLU A 73 -13.28 -5.54 16.51
CA GLU A 73 -12.24 -5.48 17.53
C GLU A 73 -12.19 -4.09 18.19
N MET A 74 -12.50 -3.02 17.43
CA MET A 74 -12.46 -1.64 17.93
C MET A 74 -13.75 -1.21 18.64
N TRP A 75 -14.91 -1.50 18.05
CA TRP A 75 -16.21 -0.94 18.44
C TRP A 75 -17.30 -1.97 18.71
N ASN A 76 -17.04 -3.26 18.46
CA ASN A 76 -18.06 -4.33 18.51
C ASN A 76 -19.27 -4.05 17.58
N VAL A 77 -18.99 -3.45 16.42
CA VAL A 77 -19.94 -3.18 15.32
C VAL A 77 -19.44 -3.90 14.06
N GLU A 78 -20.33 -4.24 13.12
CA GLU A 78 -19.97 -5.01 11.92
C GLU A 78 -19.21 -4.21 10.85
N ASP A 79 -19.55 -2.93 10.64
CA ASP A 79 -19.01 -2.09 9.54
C ASP A 79 -19.33 -0.60 9.80
N LEU A 80 -18.31 0.21 10.10
CA LEU A 80 -18.37 1.65 10.38
C LEU A 80 -17.40 2.40 9.46
N TRP A 81 -17.94 3.39 8.76
CA TRP A 81 -17.20 4.18 7.78
C TRP A 81 -16.79 5.52 8.39
N CYS A 82 -15.48 5.75 8.49
CA CYS A 82 -14.91 6.98 9.00
C CYS A 82 -14.52 7.95 7.88
N THR A 83 -14.60 9.25 8.16
CA THR A 83 -13.94 10.26 7.33
C THR A 83 -12.43 10.19 7.50
N ASP A 84 -11.68 10.72 6.52
CA ASP A 84 -10.22 10.77 6.58
C ASP A 84 -9.69 11.45 7.87
N GLN A 85 -10.37 12.48 8.38
CA GLN A 85 -9.96 13.14 9.62
C GLN A 85 -10.20 12.26 10.83
N GLU A 86 -11.37 11.61 10.94
CA GLU A 86 -11.68 10.69 12.03
C GLU A 86 -10.69 9.51 12.03
N PHE A 87 -10.39 8.94 10.86
CA PHE A 87 -9.42 7.86 10.71
C PHE A 87 -8.01 8.28 11.18
N LEU A 88 -7.54 9.46 10.79
CA LEU A 88 -6.24 10.00 11.23
C LEU A 88 -6.20 10.35 12.71
N ASP A 89 -7.33 10.77 13.29
CA ASP A 89 -7.44 11.07 14.73
C ASP A 89 -7.48 9.78 15.58
N ILE A 90 -8.14 8.73 15.08
CA ILE A 90 -8.18 7.39 15.70
C ILE A 90 -6.83 6.66 15.53
N GLN A 91 -6.08 6.96 14.46
CA GLN A 91 -4.80 6.35 14.09
C GLN A 91 -4.90 4.83 13.89
N CYS A 92 -6.07 4.35 13.48
CA CYS A 92 -6.32 2.93 13.25
C CYS A 92 -7.66 2.73 12.49
N GLY A 93 -7.75 1.65 11.70
CA GLY A 93 -8.95 1.31 10.90
C GLY A 93 -8.69 0.09 10.01
N ASP A 94 -9.61 -0.29 9.14
CA ASP A 94 -9.46 -1.48 8.29
C ASP A 94 -9.37 -1.13 6.80
N TRP A 95 -9.97 -1.93 5.91
CA TRP A 95 -9.71 -1.85 4.47
C TRP A 95 -10.24 -0.56 3.86
N GLU A 96 -11.45 -0.17 4.26
CA GLU A 96 -12.21 0.95 3.73
C GLU A 96 -11.49 2.27 4.00
N GLU A 97 -11.17 2.60 5.25
CA GLU A 97 -10.53 3.86 5.64
C GLU A 97 -9.15 4.03 5.00
N HIS A 98 -8.32 2.98 5.03
CA HIS A 98 -7.01 3.02 4.39
C HIS A 98 -7.14 3.27 2.88
N CYS A 99 -8.09 2.59 2.23
CA CYS A 99 -8.30 2.73 0.80
C CYS A 99 -8.85 4.12 0.43
N ILE A 100 -9.80 4.65 1.20
CA ILE A 100 -10.40 5.97 1.00
C ILE A 100 -9.33 7.06 1.14
N LEU A 101 -8.55 7.04 2.23
CA LEU A 101 -7.49 8.02 2.47
C LEU A 101 -6.45 8.01 1.34
N LEU A 102 -5.98 6.82 0.94
CA LEU A 102 -5.01 6.68 -0.15
C LEU A 102 -5.58 7.15 -1.50
N CYS A 103 -6.84 6.80 -1.79
CA CYS A 103 -7.54 7.26 -3.00
C CYS A 103 -7.63 8.80 -3.04
N ASN A 104 -7.92 9.41 -1.89
CA ASN A 104 -8.04 10.86 -1.74
C ASN A 104 -6.69 11.58 -1.90
N TYR A 105 -5.61 11.02 -1.35
CA TYR A 105 -4.24 11.51 -1.60
C TYR A 105 -3.84 11.40 -3.07
N PHE A 106 -4.09 10.27 -3.73
CA PHE A 106 -3.78 10.14 -5.15
C PHE A 106 -4.57 11.13 -6.00
N ASN A 107 -5.86 11.30 -5.72
CA ASN A 107 -6.69 12.29 -6.40
C ASN A 107 -6.15 13.72 -6.21
N TYR A 108 -5.64 14.08 -5.03
CA TYR A 108 -5.04 15.38 -4.79
C TYR A 108 -3.71 15.54 -5.53
N ILE A 109 -2.80 14.58 -5.39
CA ILE A 109 -1.46 14.61 -6.01
C ILE A 109 -1.59 14.72 -7.53
N ASP A 110 -2.43 13.90 -8.16
CA ASP A 110 -2.58 13.89 -9.61
C ASP A 110 -3.23 15.19 -10.13
N ARG A 111 -4.20 15.75 -9.41
CA ARG A 111 -4.79 17.06 -9.75
C ARG A 111 -3.80 18.20 -9.56
N TYR A 112 -3.07 18.23 -8.45
CA TYR A 112 -2.06 19.24 -8.17
C TYR A 112 -0.97 19.23 -9.25
N ARG A 113 -0.43 18.04 -9.57
CA ARG A 113 0.63 17.92 -10.59
C ARG A 113 0.14 18.33 -11.97
N ARG A 114 -1.07 17.94 -12.37
CA ARG A 114 -1.68 18.38 -13.64
C ARG A 114 -1.80 19.89 -13.74
N ALA A 115 -2.10 20.57 -12.63
CA ALA A 115 -2.28 22.02 -12.60
C ALA A 115 -0.95 22.80 -12.42
N GLN A 116 -0.02 22.29 -11.62
CA GLN A 116 1.11 23.07 -11.10
C GLN A 116 2.49 22.56 -11.53
N VAL A 117 2.62 21.33 -12.03
CA VAL A 117 3.92 20.73 -12.39
C VAL A 117 4.08 20.72 -13.92
N PRO A 118 4.97 21.56 -14.50
CA PRO A 118 5.19 21.61 -15.93
C PRO A 118 5.67 20.28 -16.50
N GLY A 119 5.11 19.86 -17.63
CA GLY A 119 5.50 18.61 -18.28
C GLY A 119 4.98 17.35 -17.59
N TYR A 120 4.16 17.47 -16.54
CA TYR A 120 3.41 16.33 -16.01
C TYR A 120 2.40 15.81 -17.04
N SER A 121 1.97 14.55 -16.87
CA SER A 121 1.11 13.84 -17.83
C SER A 121 -0.08 14.68 -18.29
N SER A 122 -0.32 14.70 -19.60
CA SER A 122 -1.53 15.28 -20.21
C SER A 122 -2.73 14.34 -20.12
N THR A 123 -2.55 13.13 -19.60
CA THR A 123 -3.62 12.13 -19.53
C THR A 123 -4.52 12.32 -18.31
N ASP A 124 -5.79 11.97 -18.48
CA ASP A 124 -6.78 12.04 -17.40
C ASP A 124 -6.65 10.81 -16.50
N ILE A 125 -5.85 10.94 -15.45
CA ILE A 125 -5.67 9.93 -14.41
C ILE A 125 -6.74 10.16 -13.34
N GLN A 126 -7.41 9.09 -12.95
CA GLN A 126 -8.42 9.10 -11.90
C GLN A 126 -8.26 7.89 -10.97
N SER A 127 -8.45 8.12 -9.67
CA SER A 127 -8.42 7.08 -8.65
C SER A 127 -9.83 6.65 -8.21
N TYR A 128 -9.98 5.38 -7.89
CA TYR A 128 -11.20 4.72 -7.48
C TYR A 128 -10.92 3.76 -6.32
N CYS A 129 -11.89 3.58 -5.43
CA CYS A 129 -11.89 2.47 -4.49
C CYS A 129 -12.59 1.26 -5.13
N VAL A 130 -12.05 0.07 -4.89
CA VAL A 130 -12.52 -1.19 -5.47
C VAL A 130 -12.76 -2.20 -4.36
N ILE A 131 -14.03 -2.54 -4.13
CA ILE A 131 -14.43 -3.61 -3.20
C ILE A 131 -14.30 -4.94 -3.94
N CYS A 132 -13.47 -5.84 -3.41
CA CYS A 132 -13.04 -7.05 -4.10
C CYS A 132 -12.74 -8.22 -3.13
N ASP A 133 -12.53 -9.40 -3.70
CA ASP A 133 -11.91 -10.53 -3.03
C ASP A 133 -10.46 -10.67 -3.51
N LEU A 134 -9.49 -10.56 -2.60
CA LEU A 134 -8.08 -10.83 -2.83
C LEU A 134 -7.72 -12.30 -2.51
N VAL A 135 -6.58 -12.75 -3.04
CA VAL A 135 -5.96 -14.04 -2.68
C VAL A 135 -4.57 -13.77 -2.09
N PRO A 136 -4.28 -14.28 -0.87
CA PRO A 136 -5.11 -15.14 -0.03
C PRO A 136 -6.09 -14.42 0.92
N GLU A 137 -6.09 -13.08 0.97
CA GLU A 137 -6.69 -12.30 2.07
C GLU A 137 -8.22 -12.37 2.17
N GLY A 138 -8.93 -12.68 1.09
CA GLY A 138 -10.40 -12.68 1.10
C GLY A 138 -10.97 -11.29 0.84
N GLU A 139 -12.00 -10.88 1.59
CA GLU A 139 -12.63 -9.57 1.44
C GLU A 139 -11.61 -8.44 1.65
N ALA A 140 -11.62 -7.48 0.73
CA ALA A 140 -10.71 -6.35 0.78
C ALA A 140 -11.20 -5.17 -0.06
N VAL A 141 -10.61 -4.01 0.21
CA VAL A 141 -10.74 -2.81 -0.62
C VAL A 141 -9.35 -2.40 -1.12
N VAL A 142 -9.25 -2.09 -2.41
CA VAL A 142 -7.99 -1.64 -3.05
C VAL A 142 -8.21 -0.37 -3.85
N VAL A 143 -7.15 0.43 -4.02
CA VAL A 143 -7.23 1.65 -4.84
C VAL A 143 -6.85 1.30 -6.28
N LEU A 144 -7.77 1.56 -7.22
CA LEU A 144 -7.47 1.55 -8.65
C LEU A 144 -7.10 2.97 -9.09
N ARG A 145 -5.90 3.15 -9.64
CA ARG A 145 -5.55 4.34 -10.42
C ARG A 145 -5.61 4.00 -11.89
N LYS A 146 -6.46 4.69 -12.65
CA LYS A 146 -6.65 4.44 -14.08
C LYS A 146 -6.27 5.67 -14.88
N ASP A 147 -5.40 5.47 -15.87
CA ASP A 147 -5.16 6.44 -16.93
C ASP A 147 -6.24 6.26 -18.00
N HIS A 148 -7.10 7.26 -18.19
CA HIS A 148 -8.16 7.23 -19.19
C HIS A 148 -7.68 7.57 -20.61
N GLY A 149 -6.50 8.16 -20.76
CA GLY A 149 -5.88 8.37 -22.06
C GLY A 149 -5.29 7.08 -22.63
N THR A 150 -4.56 6.33 -21.81
CA THR A 150 -3.91 5.08 -22.26
C THR A 150 -4.73 3.82 -21.99
N GLY A 151 -5.59 3.83 -20.97
CA GLY A 151 -6.31 2.65 -20.49
C GLY A 151 -5.54 1.82 -19.44
N ASN A 152 -4.32 2.23 -19.10
CA ASN A 152 -3.47 1.57 -18.12
C ASN A 152 -4.06 1.68 -16.70
N CYS A 153 -3.86 0.64 -15.89
CA CYS A 153 -4.39 0.54 -14.53
C CYS A 153 -3.30 0.15 -13.52
N GLU A 154 -3.32 0.77 -12.35
CA GLU A 154 -2.55 0.37 -11.17
C GLU A 154 -3.51 0.00 -10.03
N PHE A 155 -3.26 -1.12 -9.37
CA PHE A 155 -3.96 -1.53 -8.16
C PHE A 155 -3.04 -1.40 -6.96
N TRP A 156 -3.48 -0.66 -5.95
CA TRP A 156 -2.72 -0.40 -4.74
C TRP A 156 -3.40 -1.05 -3.54
N HIS A 157 -2.64 -1.90 -2.84
CA HIS A 157 -3.04 -2.50 -1.57
C HIS A 157 -2.68 -1.54 -0.44
N ALA A 158 -3.67 -0.80 0.07
CA ALA A 158 -3.43 0.31 1.00
C ALA A 158 -2.75 -0.13 2.31
N LEU A 159 -3.12 -1.26 2.90
CA LEU A 159 -2.52 -1.78 4.15
C LEU A 159 -1.07 -2.27 3.99
N LYS A 160 -0.59 -2.51 2.76
CA LYS A 160 0.75 -3.09 2.51
C LYS A 160 1.63 -2.17 1.64
N GLY A 161 1.10 -1.06 1.15
CA GLY A 161 1.77 -0.17 0.20
C GLY A 161 2.17 -0.86 -1.12
N LYS A 162 1.54 -1.98 -1.48
CA LYS A 162 1.93 -2.77 -2.68
C LYS A 162 1.19 -2.30 -3.92
N CYS A 163 1.89 -2.28 -5.05
CA CYS A 163 1.36 -1.86 -6.35
C CYS A 163 1.40 -3.00 -7.35
N PHE A 164 0.31 -3.17 -8.10
CA PHE A 164 0.19 -4.11 -9.21
C PHE A 164 -0.22 -3.36 -10.47
N PHE A 165 0.56 -3.50 -11.54
CA PHE A 165 0.33 -2.82 -12.81
C PHE A 165 -0.33 -3.75 -13.84
N LEU A 166 -1.38 -3.25 -14.49
CA LEU A 166 -2.08 -3.88 -15.58
C LEU A 166 -2.07 -2.94 -16.81
N PRO A 167 -1.36 -3.27 -17.90
CA PRO A 167 -1.38 -2.46 -19.11
C PRO A 167 -2.73 -2.54 -19.82
N ALA A 168 -3.06 -1.51 -20.59
CA ALA A 168 -4.24 -1.49 -21.43
C ALA A 168 -4.23 -2.68 -22.41
N THR A 169 -5.27 -3.51 -22.39
CA THR A 169 -5.42 -4.56 -23.40
C THR A 169 -5.71 -3.90 -24.75
N HIS A 170 -4.74 -3.93 -25.68
CA HIS A 170 -4.99 -3.52 -27.06
C HIS A 170 -6.20 -4.28 -27.58
N ARG A 171 -7.21 -3.58 -28.12
CA ARG A 171 -8.38 -4.20 -28.77
C ARG A 171 -7.91 -4.93 -30.03
N SER A 172 -7.40 -6.14 -29.89
CA SER A 172 -7.32 -7.13 -30.95
C SER A 172 -7.59 -8.49 -30.32
N GLY A 173 -8.51 -9.25 -30.93
CA GLY A 173 -9.05 -10.47 -30.37
C GLY A 173 -7.98 -11.45 -29.88
N TRP A 174 -8.34 -12.15 -28.80
CA TRP A 174 -7.90 -13.49 -28.41
C TRP A 174 -6.67 -14.08 -29.14
N SER A 175 -5.62 -14.37 -28.39
CA SER A 175 -4.93 -15.66 -28.57
C SER A 175 -4.49 -16.20 -27.21
N LEU A 176 -4.69 -17.51 -27.07
CA LEU A 176 -4.24 -18.36 -25.99
C LEU A 176 -2.72 -18.52 -26.13
N CYS A 177 -2.01 -18.59 -25.00
CA CYS A 177 -0.54 -18.66 -24.86
C CYS A 177 0.16 -17.29 -24.90
N GLY A 178 0.62 -16.84 -23.72
CA GLY A 178 1.45 -15.65 -23.52
C GLY A 178 2.89 -15.83 -24.03
N GLU A 179 3.04 -16.25 -25.29
CA GLU A 179 4.35 -16.52 -25.89
C GLU A 179 4.72 -15.47 -26.95
N GLU A 180 3.75 -14.83 -27.62
CA GLU A 180 4.04 -13.89 -28.73
C GLU A 180 4.55 -12.51 -28.29
N THR A 181 4.35 -12.08 -27.04
CA THR A 181 4.93 -10.81 -26.56
C THR A 181 6.45 -10.94 -26.33
N LEU A 182 6.93 -12.15 -25.99
CA LEU A 182 8.37 -12.44 -25.86
C LEU A 182 9.04 -12.58 -27.23
N THR A 183 8.39 -13.21 -28.22
CA THR A 183 9.00 -13.41 -29.55
C THR A 183 9.17 -12.10 -30.34
N ARG A 184 8.31 -11.10 -30.09
CA ARG A 184 8.43 -9.79 -30.75
C ARG A 184 9.53 -8.92 -30.15
N ALA A 185 9.83 -9.10 -28.85
CA ALA A 185 10.97 -8.46 -28.17
C ALA A 185 12.32 -9.08 -28.58
N LEU A 186 12.35 -10.37 -28.90
CA LEU A 186 13.57 -11.07 -29.32
C LEU A 186 13.93 -10.85 -30.81
N ASN A 187 12.98 -10.46 -31.65
CA ASN A 187 13.18 -10.33 -33.10
C ASN A 187 13.39 -8.88 -33.59
N SER A 188 13.40 -7.87 -32.71
CA SER A 188 13.71 -6.48 -33.08
C SER A 188 15.10 -6.05 -32.61
N GLU A 189 16.14 -6.65 -33.17
CA GLU A 189 17.53 -6.21 -32.97
C GLU A 189 17.86 -4.87 -33.66
N ALA A 190 16.88 -4.14 -34.21
CA ALA A 190 17.10 -2.95 -35.03
C ALA A 190 16.65 -1.62 -34.40
N ASP A 191 16.04 -1.60 -33.20
CA ASP A 191 15.47 -0.36 -32.64
C ASP A 191 15.87 -0.11 -31.17
N ALA A 192 17.13 -0.37 -30.85
CA ALA A 192 17.75 -0.26 -29.52
C ALA A 192 17.91 1.19 -28.99
N SER A 193 17.06 2.12 -29.41
CA SER A 193 17.02 3.47 -28.83
C SER A 193 15.61 3.90 -28.45
N ARG A 194 15.30 3.76 -27.14
CA ARG A 194 14.14 4.32 -26.42
C ARG A 194 12.76 3.70 -26.64
N SER A 195 12.62 2.41 -26.38
CA SER A 195 11.33 1.85 -25.95
C SER A 195 11.54 1.05 -24.66
N THR A 196 11.29 1.68 -23.51
CA THR A 196 11.22 0.98 -22.23
C THR A 196 9.97 0.11 -22.28
N VAL A 197 10.13 -1.19 -22.52
CA VAL A 197 9.01 -2.14 -22.53
C VAL A 197 8.33 -2.10 -21.16
N MET A 198 7.03 -1.78 -21.14
CA MET A 198 6.22 -1.75 -19.91
C MET A 198 5.91 -3.20 -19.50
N GLU A 199 6.47 -3.66 -18.38
CA GLU A 199 6.24 -5.03 -17.90
C GLU A 199 5.01 -5.09 -16.99
N ALA A 200 4.00 -5.86 -17.39
CA ALA A 200 2.81 -6.13 -16.58
C ALA A 200 3.20 -6.90 -15.30
N SER A 201 2.49 -6.65 -14.19
CA SER A 201 2.65 -7.49 -13.00
C SER A 201 2.21 -8.91 -13.30
N ALA A 202 3.06 -9.88 -12.93
CA ALA A 202 2.85 -11.30 -13.25
C ALA A 202 1.48 -11.82 -12.80
N THR A 203 1.00 -11.37 -11.64
CA THR A 203 -0.34 -11.67 -11.14
C THR A 203 -0.88 -10.50 -10.33
N VAL A 204 -2.09 -10.04 -10.64
CA VAL A 204 -2.85 -9.14 -9.77
C VAL A 204 -3.68 -10.03 -8.84
N PRO A 205 -3.55 -9.94 -7.50
CA PRO A 205 -4.17 -10.88 -6.55
C PRO A 205 -5.70 -10.74 -6.43
N ILE A 206 -6.36 -10.08 -7.38
CA ILE A 206 -7.81 -9.85 -7.37
C ILE A 206 -8.53 -11.05 -7.99
N ARG A 207 -9.22 -11.82 -7.14
CA ARG A 207 -10.06 -12.95 -7.53
C ARG A 207 -11.40 -12.50 -8.12
N ARG A 208 -12.03 -11.51 -7.49
CA ARG A 208 -13.38 -11.04 -7.84
C ARG A 208 -13.52 -9.57 -7.52
N VAL A 209 -14.18 -8.82 -8.38
CA VAL A 209 -14.53 -7.40 -8.13
C VAL A 209 -16.04 -7.30 -7.94
N HIS A 210 -16.47 -6.59 -6.91
CA HIS A 210 -17.88 -6.40 -6.58
C HIS A 210 -18.36 -5.01 -6.96
N VAL A 211 -17.67 -3.99 -6.46
CA VAL A 211 -18.02 -2.57 -6.62
C VAL A 211 -16.78 -1.76 -6.92
N VAL A 212 -16.93 -0.76 -7.77
CA VAL A 212 -15.95 0.31 -7.96
C VAL A 212 -16.64 1.62 -7.65
N PHE A 213 -15.99 2.55 -6.95
CA PHE A 213 -16.57 3.86 -6.70
C PHE A 213 -15.52 4.97 -6.68
N ASN A 214 -15.94 6.17 -7.01
CA ASN A 214 -15.18 7.41 -6.87
C ASN A 214 -16.10 8.48 -6.26
N ALA A 215 -15.72 9.76 -6.30
CA ALA A 215 -16.52 10.88 -5.81
C ALA A 215 -17.89 11.04 -6.51
N GLU A 216 -18.03 10.53 -7.74
CA GLU A 216 -19.17 10.83 -8.61
C GLU A 216 -20.19 9.70 -8.68
N ASN A 217 -19.76 8.46 -8.53
CA ASN A 217 -20.63 7.31 -8.76
C ASN A 217 -20.16 6.05 -8.04
N VAL A 218 -21.07 5.09 -8.01
CA VAL A 218 -20.84 3.72 -7.57
C VAL A 218 -21.23 2.80 -8.73
N TRP A 219 -20.35 1.89 -9.12
CA TRP A 219 -20.55 0.93 -10.20
C TRP A 219 -20.54 -0.49 -9.65
N ALA A 220 -21.63 -1.22 -9.86
CA ALA A 220 -21.67 -2.64 -9.57
C ALA A 220 -21.11 -3.45 -10.75
N ASN A 221 -20.22 -4.39 -10.46
CA ASN A 221 -19.67 -5.28 -11.47
C ASN A 221 -20.72 -6.31 -11.92
N LEU A 222 -20.99 -6.34 -13.22
CA LEU A 222 -21.92 -7.30 -13.85
C LEU A 222 -21.19 -8.43 -14.59
N GLN A 223 -19.87 -8.38 -14.66
CA GLN A 223 -19.04 -9.35 -15.37
C GLN A 223 -19.07 -10.70 -14.62
N ARG A 224 -19.09 -11.80 -15.36
CA ARG A 224 -19.07 -13.15 -14.77
C ARG A 224 -17.70 -13.43 -14.15
N ASN A 225 -17.68 -14.11 -13.01
CA ASN A 225 -16.43 -14.53 -12.38
C ASN A 225 -15.55 -15.31 -13.38
N VAL A 226 -14.30 -14.91 -13.47
CA VAL A 226 -13.26 -15.64 -14.21
C VAL A 226 -13.05 -16.94 -13.44
N ARG A 227 -13.34 -18.08 -14.08
CA ARG A 227 -13.21 -19.41 -13.44
C ARG A 227 -11.75 -19.75 -13.08
N ASP A 228 -10.79 -19.11 -13.75
CA ASP A 228 -9.36 -19.27 -13.51
C ASP A 228 -8.82 -18.14 -12.64
N ALA A 229 -8.56 -18.43 -11.35
CA ALA A 229 -7.93 -17.49 -10.42
C ALA A 229 -6.57 -16.94 -10.95
N HIS A 230 -5.86 -17.72 -11.77
CA HIS A 230 -4.59 -17.34 -12.38
C HIS A 230 -4.69 -16.23 -13.45
N LYS A 231 -5.89 -15.89 -13.92
CA LYS A 231 -6.15 -14.77 -14.84
C LYS A 231 -6.80 -13.56 -14.12
N GLY A 232 -6.75 -13.55 -12.78
CA GLY A 232 -7.32 -12.54 -11.89
C GLY A 232 -6.97 -11.09 -12.29
N GLY A 233 -7.87 -10.15 -12.02
CA GLY A 233 -7.80 -8.72 -12.38
C GLY A 233 -7.74 -8.38 -13.89
N ALA A 234 -6.90 -9.07 -14.65
CA ALA A 234 -6.57 -8.83 -16.06
C ALA A 234 -7.68 -9.22 -17.03
N ALA A 235 -8.53 -10.19 -16.67
CA ALA A 235 -9.68 -10.59 -17.48
C ALA A 235 -10.93 -9.70 -17.25
N ILE A 236 -10.85 -8.72 -16.35
CA ILE A 236 -11.92 -7.75 -16.08
C ILE A 236 -11.75 -6.57 -17.01
N SER A 237 -12.85 -6.14 -17.63
CA SER A 237 -12.88 -4.88 -18.36
C SER A 237 -13.05 -3.73 -17.39
N TRP A 238 -12.11 -2.79 -17.41
CA TRP A 238 -12.10 -1.58 -16.58
C TRP A 238 -12.69 -0.35 -17.30
N ASP A 239 -13.47 -0.58 -18.36
CA ASP A 239 -14.26 0.43 -19.05
C ASP A 239 -15.59 0.62 -18.31
N LEU A 240 -15.61 1.54 -17.34
CA LEU A 240 -16.77 1.82 -16.49
C LEU A 240 -17.96 2.44 -17.25
N GLU A 241 -17.76 2.86 -18.50
CA GLU A 241 -18.82 3.39 -19.37
C GLU A 241 -19.63 2.26 -20.03
N ASP A 242 -19.07 1.03 -20.12
CA ASP A 242 -19.80 -0.13 -20.65
C ASP A 242 -20.87 -0.61 -19.66
N THR A 243 -22.08 -0.07 -19.81
CA THR A 243 -23.26 -0.40 -18.99
C THR A 243 -23.68 -1.87 -19.02
N ARG A 244 -23.15 -2.68 -19.95
CA ARG A 244 -23.37 -4.14 -19.98
C ARG A 244 -22.50 -4.86 -18.96
N ARG A 245 -21.34 -4.28 -18.64
CA ARG A 245 -20.32 -4.81 -17.72
C ARG A 245 -20.34 -4.13 -16.36
N TRP A 246 -20.75 -2.87 -16.30
CA TRP A 246 -20.82 -2.07 -15.09
C TRP A 246 -22.19 -1.43 -14.94
N LYS A 247 -22.87 -1.63 -13.81
CA LYS A 247 -24.14 -0.95 -13.54
C LYS A 247 -23.87 0.29 -12.69
N PRO A 248 -23.94 1.51 -13.23
CA PRO A 248 -23.79 2.72 -12.43
C PRO A 248 -25.01 2.92 -11.53
N LEU A 249 -24.80 3.49 -10.35
CA LEU A 249 -25.85 3.96 -9.46
C LEU A 249 -26.54 5.19 -10.06
N PHE A 250 -25.77 6.13 -10.59
CA PHE A 250 -26.27 7.31 -11.29
C PHE A 250 -26.02 7.16 -12.79
N SER A 251 -27.09 7.13 -13.59
CA SER A 251 -26.97 6.96 -15.05
C SER A 251 -26.47 8.23 -15.74
N ARG A 252 -26.63 9.38 -15.09
CA ARG A 252 -26.13 10.68 -15.54
C ARG A 252 -25.66 11.49 -14.34
N ARG A 253 -24.66 12.32 -14.56
CA ARG A 253 -24.13 13.23 -13.53
C ARG A 253 -25.18 14.20 -12.98
N GLU A 254 -26.10 14.65 -13.82
CA GLU A 254 -27.23 15.51 -13.42
C GLU A 254 -28.25 14.80 -12.53
N GLU A 255 -28.35 13.47 -12.61
CA GLU A 255 -29.19 12.67 -11.73
C GLU A 255 -28.62 12.67 -10.31
N PHE A 256 -27.29 12.49 -10.19
CA PHE A 256 -26.58 12.65 -8.91
C PHE A 256 -26.80 14.05 -8.33
N ARG A 257 -26.55 15.11 -9.11
CA ARG A 257 -26.79 16.51 -8.69
C ARG A 257 -28.18 16.70 -8.09
N ARG A 258 -29.21 16.30 -8.84
CA ARG A 258 -30.62 16.48 -8.47
C ARG A 258 -31.01 15.69 -7.22
N LEU A 259 -30.50 14.47 -7.09
CA LEU A 259 -30.81 13.59 -5.96
C LEU A 259 -30.03 13.98 -4.70
N SER A 260 -28.84 14.57 -4.86
CA SER A 260 -27.99 15.06 -3.78
C SER A 260 -28.39 16.44 -3.26
N GLY A 261 -29.22 17.19 -4.01
CA GLY A 261 -29.67 18.53 -3.62
C GLY A 261 -28.64 19.64 -3.83
N LEU A 262 -27.60 19.38 -4.63
CA LEU A 262 -26.49 20.30 -4.89
C LEU A 262 -26.89 21.38 -5.90
N ALA A 263 -26.38 22.60 -5.71
CA ALA A 263 -26.54 23.69 -6.66
C ALA A 263 -25.78 23.40 -7.98
N PRO A 264 -26.17 24.00 -9.12
CA PRO A 264 -25.52 23.76 -10.42
C PRO A 264 -23.99 23.95 -10.41
N GLY A 265 -23.47 24.95 -9.71
CA GLY A 265 -22.03 25.26 -9.62
C GLY A 265 -21.24 24.35 -8.67
N GLU A 266 -21.87 23.72 -7.68
CA GLU A 266 -21.20 22.80 -6.74
C GLU A 266 -20.79 21.49 -7.43
N VAL A 267 -21.45 21.13 -8.54
CA VAL A 267 -21.13 19.88 -9.28
C VAL A 267 -19.98 20.06 -10.27
N ASP A 268 -19.82 21.27 -10.81
CA ASP A 268 -18.65 21.60 -11.61
C ASP A 268 -17.41 21.74 -10.72
N ALA A 269 -17.58 22.18 -9.46
CA ALA A 269 -16.57 22.12 -8.41
C ALA A 269 -16.22 20.68 -7.95
N LEU A 270 -17.13 19.72 -8.16
CA LEU A 270 -16.88 18.29 -7.95
C LEU A 270 -16.23 17.62 -9.16
N ASP A 271 -16.13 18.29 -10.32
CA ASP A 271 -15.43 17.75 -11.49
C ASP A 271 -13.92 17.83 -11.30
N PRO A 272 -13.22 16.68 -11.22
CA PRO A 272 -11.76 16.66 -11.19
C PRO A 272 -11.11 17.38 -12.37
N ARG A 273 -11.84 17.54 -13.48
CA ARG A 273 -11.35 18.11 -14.73
C ARG A 273 -11.60 19.62 -14.85
N HIS A 274 -12.48 20.21 -14.04
CA HIS A 274 -12.92 21.61 -14.21
C HIS A 274 -12.91 22.44 -12.92
N SER A 275 -12.80 21.82 -11.74
CA SER A 275 -12.68 22.54 -10.46
C SER A 275 -11.23 22.93 -10.17
N TRP A 276 -10.97 24.22 -10.01
CA TRP A 276 -9.65 24.76 -9.63
C TRP A 276 -9.39 24.75 -8.12
N GLN A 277 -10.41 24.48 -7.30
CA GLN A 277 -10.22 24.30 -5.86
C GLN A 277 -9.78 22.85 -5.62
N LEU A 278 -8.50 22.69 -5.28
CA LEU A 278 -7.92 21.37 -4.98
C LEU A 278 -8.54 20.75 -3.72
N GLU A 279 -8.99 21.57 -2.79
CA GLU A 279 -9.55 21.20 -1.50
C GLU A 279 -10.45 22.33 -0.98
N ASP A 280 -11.51 21.98 -0.24
CA ASP A 280 -12.28 22.94 0.55
C ASP A 280 -11.54 23.19 1.87
N ALA A 281 -11.15 24.44 2.13
CA ALA A 281 -10.44 24.82 3.34
C ALA A 281 -11.19 24.50 4.65
N ALA A 282 -12.53 24.41 4.61
CA ALA A 282 -13.34 24.01 5.77
C ALA A 282 -13.24 22.51 6.07
N GLU A 283 -12.87 21.71 5.06
CA GLU A 283 -12.80 20.26 5.10
C GLU A 283 -11.37 19.71 4.98
N ALA A 284 -10.38 20.60 4.93
CA ALA A 284 -8.97 20.26 4.83
C ALA A 284 -8.47 19.50 6.07
N LEU A 285 -7.69 18.45 5.83
CA LEU A 285 -7.13 17.63 6.90
C LEU A 285 -6.17 18.42 7.80
N LYS A 286 -6.25 18.14 9.09
CA LYS A 286 -5.38 18.67 10.12
C LYS A 286 -4.44 17.57 10.57
N TYR A 287 -3.16 17.80 10.29
CA TYR A 287 -2.10 16.88 10.67
C TYR A 287 -1.44 17.31 11.97
N GLN A 288 -1.34 16.40 12.93
CA GLN A 288 -0.39 16.58 14.02
C GLN A 288 1.02 16.37 13.45
N PRO A 289 1.98 17.26 13.72
CA PRO A 289 3.34 17.09 13.20
C PRO A 289 3.99 15.84 13.79
N ALA A 290 4.95 15.27 13.06
CA ALA A 290 5.79 14.19 13.56
C ALA A 290 6.53 14.61 14.84
N ASP A 291 6.73 13.69 15.78
CA ASP A 291 7.52 13.91 17.01
C ASP A 291 8.83 13.10 16.99
N PRO A 292 9.94 13.67 16.48
CA PRO A 292 11.27 13.05 16.51
C PRO A 292 11.78 12.72 17.91
N ALA A 293 11.38 13.50 18.92
CA ALA A 293 11.82 13.27 20.29
C ALA A 293 11.12 12.05 20.89
N GLN A 294 9.83 11.86 20.62
CA GLN A 294 9.12 10.63 20.96
C GLN A 294 9.73 9.42 20.25
N ALA A 295 9.98 9.51 18.94
CA ALA A 295 10.60 8.42 18.18
C ALA A 295 11.95 8.00 18.77
N THR A 296 12.81 8.97 19.10
CA THR A 296 14.14 8.69 19.69
C THR A 296 14.03 7.99 21.06
N ARG A 297 13.08 8.42 21.91
CA ARG A 297 12.82 7.78 23.21
C ARG A 297 12.31 6.35 23.02
N LEU A 298 11.37 6.16 22.08
CA LEU A 298 10.80 4.86 21.77
C LEU A 298 11.85 3.91 21.19
N GLU A 299 12.70 4.37 20.28
CA GLU A 299 13.81 3.60 19.71
C GLU A 299 14.72 3.03 20.79
N SER A 300 15.15 3.89 21.73
CA SER A 300 16.02 3.50 22.84
C SER A 300 15.36 2.46 23.76
N MET A 301 14.06 2.64 24.04
CA MET A 301 13.27 1.72 24.85
C MET A 301 13.10 0.36 24.16
N LEU A 302 12.70 0.35 22.89
CA LEU A 302 12.49 -0.87 22.11
C LEU A 302 13.80 -1.65 21.92
N GLN A 303 14.91 -0.97 21.62
CA GLN A 303 16.23 -1.59 21.54
C GLN A 303 16.57 -2.31 22.85
N SER A 304 16.48 -1.61 23.98
CA SER A 304 16.85 -2.15 25.29
C SER A 304 15.96 -3.34 25.69
N GLN A 305 14.65 -3.21 25.46
CA GLN A 305 13.67 -4.26 25.74
C GLN A 305 13.94 -5.51 24.88
N LEU A 306 14.15 -5.34 23.57
CA LEU A 306 14.47 -6.46 22.67
C LEU A 306 15.78 -7.16 23.04
N GLU A 307 16.85 -6.42 23.34
CA GLU A 307 18.11 -7.05 23.76
C GLU A 307 17.91 -7.93 25.00
N GLN A 308 17.19 -7.41 26.01
CA GLN A 308 16.91 -8.14 27.24
C GLN A 308 16.04 -9.38 26.99
N ASP A 309 14.99 -9.26 26.19
CA ASP A 309 14.07 -10.37 25.90
C ASP A 309 14.73 -11.44 25.02
N ILE A 310 15.62 -11.06 24.10
CA ILE A 310 16.46 -12.02 23.34
C ILE A 310 17.39 -12.80 24.26
N ILE A 311 18.07 -12.13 25.19
CA ILE A 311 18.96 -12.77 26.17
C ILE A 311 18.18 -13.79 27.00
N ASN A 312 17.01 -13.37 27.52
CA ASN A 312 16.15 -14.23 28.34
C ASN A 312 15.61 -15.44 27.55
N HIS A 313 15.15 -15.21 26.32
CA HIS A 313 14.62 -16.25 25.45
C HIS A 313 15.67 -17.32 25.13
N ARG A 314 16.88 -16.90 24.74
CA ARG A 314 17.96 -17.82 24.39
C ARG A 314 18.51 -18.59 25.60
N ALA A 315 18.59 -17.96 26.77
CA ALA A 315 18.92 -18.66 28.01
C ALA A 315 17.94 -19.81 28.30
N GLY A 316 16.65 -19.60 28.00
CA GLY A 316 15.60 -20.62 28.13
C GLY A 316 15.74 -21.78 27.14
N LEU A 317 16.14 -21.52 25.89
CA LEU A 317 16.34 -22.56 24.86
C LEU A 317 17.42 -23.58 25.27
N GLY A 318 18.55 -23.10 25.80
CA GLY A 318 19.63 -23.99 26.25
C GLY A 318 19.20 -24.93 27.38
N ALA A 319 18.32 -24.46 28.28
CA ALA A 319 17.78 -25.27 29.38
C ALA A 319 16.86 -26.41 28.90
N THR A 320 16.11 -26.19 27.82
CA THR A 320 15.24 -27.23 27.23
C THR A 320 15.99 -28.28 26.42
N GLU A 321 17.13 -27.91 25.83
CA GLU A 321 17.95 -28.79 24.99
C GLU A 321 18.99 -29.61 25.79
N GLY A 322 18.99 -29.50 27.12
CA GLY A 322 19.94 -30.21 27.99
C GLY A 322 21.39 -29.70 27.89
N HIS A 323 21.59 -28.54 27.26
CA HIS A 323 22.89 -27.87 27.12
C HIS A 323 23.07 -26.78 28.17
N SER A 324 24.28 -26.23 28.31
CA SER A 324 24.50 -25.01 29.09
C SER A 324 23.67 -23.85 28.50
N SER A 325 23.11 -23.00 29.37
CA SER A 325 22.37 -21.80 28.98
C SER A 325 23.11 -21.01 27.90
N HIS A 326 22.44 -20.72 26.77
CA HIS A 326 23.07 -19.94 25.70
C HIS A 326 23.41 -18.52 26.17
N SER A 327 24.69 -18.17 26.12
CA SER A 327 25.16 -16.80 26.36
C SER A 327 25.01 -15.98 25.08
N THR A 328 24.16 -14.96 25.10
CA THR A 328 24.02 -14.02 23.98
C THR A 328 24.86 -12.77 24.20
N LYS A 329 25.62 -12.35 23.18
CA LYS A 329 26.39 -11.09 23.18
C LYS A 329 26.05 -10.28 21.95
N PHE A 330 25.85 -8.98 22.12
CA PHE A 330 25.57 -8.04 21.04
C PHE A 330 26.84 -7.28 20.63
N ASN A 331 27.09 -7.23 19.33
CA ASN A 331 28.10 -6.39 18.72
C ASN A 331 27.49 -5.04 18.33
N HIS A 332 27.60 -4.07 19.22
CA HIS A 332 27.03 -2.73 19.00
C HIS A 332 27.72 -1.94 17.88
N ILE A 333 28.99 -2.22 17.58
CA ILE A 333 29.68 -1.58 16.44
C ILE A 333 29.00 -1.97 15.13
N ILE A 334 28.68 -3.25 14.97
CA ILE A 334 27.94 -3.74 13.80
C ILE A 334 26.50 -3.26 13.84
N GLY A 335 25.87 -3.28 15.02
CA GLY A 335 24.53 -2.71 15.23
C GLY A 335 24.41 -1.26 14.75
N ASP A 336 25.39 -0.40 15.02
CA ASP A 336 25.36 0.99 14.55
C ASP A 336 25.42 1.10 13.03
N LYS A 337 26.18 0.23 12.35
CA LYS A 337 26.16 0.21 10.90
C LYS A 337 24.85 -0.34 10.32
N LEU A 338 24.22 -1.33 10.96
CA LEU A 338 22.86 -1.77 10.62
C LEU A 338 21.87 -0.59 10.67
N GLY A 339 22.06 0.35 11.60
CA GLY A 339 21.25 1.57 11.66
C GLY A 339 21.26 2.39 10.37
N GLN A 340 22.42 2.53 9.73
CA GLN A 340 22.55 3.23 8.45
C GLN A 340 21.85 2.50 7.31
N LEU A 341 21.82 1.16 7.35
CA LEU A 341 21.06 0.36 6.40
C LEU A 341 19.56 0.56 6.55
N LEU A 342 19.08 0.56 7.80
CA LEU A 342 17.66 0.78 8.09
C LEU A 342 17.18 2.16 7.62
N GLU A 343 18.01 3.19 7.73
CA GLU A 343 17.73 4.51 7.13
C GLU A 343 17.59 4.45 5.61
N ARG A 344 18.46 3.71 4.92
CA ARG A 344 18.34 3.51 3.46
C ARG A 344 17.13 2.67 3.06
N LEU A 345 16.78 1.65 3.84
CA LEU A 345 15.59 0.83 3.64
C LEU A 345 14.31 1.64 3.80
N GLU A 346 14.27 2.57 4.75
CA GLU A 346 13.14 3.49 4.90
C GLU A 346 13.05 4.44 3.68
N MET A 347 14.17 5.04 3.26
CA MET A 347 14.19 5.86 2.04
C MET A 347 13.71 5.07 0.82
N PHE A 348 14.19 3.83 0.66
CA PHE A 348 13.80 2.95 -0.43
C PHE A 348 12.30 2.62 -0.39
N SER A 349 11.74 2.38 0.79
CA SER A 349 10.31 2.11 0.98
C SER A 349 9.41 3.30 0.62
N ASN A 350 9.92 4.54 0.71
CA ASN A 350 9.22 5.75 0.32
C ASN A 350 9.26 6.04 -1.20
N CYS A 351 10.13 5.38 -1.97
CA CYS A 351 10.27 5.61 -3.42
C CYS A 351 10.11 4.35 -4.29
N SER A 352 9.85 3.21 -3.66
CA SER A 352 9.68 1.92 -4.35
C SER A 352 8.21 1.55 -4.47
N ARG A 353 7.90 0.87 -5.56
CA ARG A 353 6.60 0.22 -5.78
C ARG A 353 6.76 -1.26 -5.52
N LEU A 354 6.45 -1.70 -4.31
CA LEU A 354 6.61 -3.09 -3.90
C LEU A 354 5.53 -3.97 -4.57
N GLY A 355 5.93 -5.00 -5.32
CA GLY A 355 5.01 -5.87 -6.08
C GLY A 355 5.72 -7.09 -6.70
N THR A 356 4.98 -8.01 -7.33
CA THR A 356 5.49 -9.29 -7.88
C THR A 356 6.10 -9.14 -9.28
N GLY A 357 7.00 -8.18 -9.49
CA GLY A 357 7.69 -7.99 -10.78
C GLY A 357 8.90 -7.06 -10.68
N LEU A 358 9.77 -7.10 -11.71
CA LEU A 358 10.75 -6.04 -11.95
C LEU A 358 9.96 -4.72 -12.00
N GLU A 359 10.35 -3.80 -11.14
CA GLU A 359 9.69 -2.52 -10.86
C GLU A 359 8.86 -2.02 -12.06
N SER A 360 7.54 -2.13 -11.96
CA SER A 360 6.63 -1.84 -13.07
C SER A 360 6.92 -0.45 -13.62
N SER A 361 7.55 -0.41 -14.80
CA SER A 361 7.88 0.79 -15.55
C SER A 361 6.59 1.41 -16.08
N PHE A 362 5.89 2.14 -15.22
CA PHE A 362 4.67 2.85 -15.59
C PHE A 362 5.01 4.20 -16.26
N PRO A 363 4.22 4.69 -17.24
CA PRO A 363 4.42 6.00 -17.87
C PRO A 363 4.20 7.23 -16.96
N LEU A 364 3.87 7.04 -15.69
CA LEU A 364 3.69 8.07 -14.65
C LEU A 364 4.71 7.95 -13.52
N ARG A 365 5.63 6.98 -13.59
CA ARG A 365 6.80 7.06 -12.72
C ARG A 365 7.55 8.31 -13.15
N SER A 366 7.96 9.12 -12.18
CA SER A 366 8.90 10.18 -12.49
C SER A 366 10.13 9.58 -13.17
N SER A 367 10.66 10.25 -14.19
CA SER A 367 11.97 9.93 -14.74
C SER A 367 13.12 10.26 -13.77
N ALA A 368 12.79 10.79 -12.58
CA ALA A 368 13.73 11.03 -11.51
C ALA A 368 14.40 9.72 -11.06
N ALA A 369 15.71 9.79 -10.86
CA ALA A 369 16.48 8.70 -10.28
C ALA A 369 16.05 8.48 -8.83
N MET A 370 15.94 7.21 -8.43
CA MET A 370 15.70 6.87 -7.02
C MET A 370 16.90 7.32 -6.17
N PRO A 371 16.67 7.90 -4.97
CA PRO A 371 17.74 8.26 -4.05
C PRO A 371 18.56 7.06 -3.58
N VAL A 372 17.92 5.89 -3.46
CA VAL A 372 18.54 4.61 -3.07
C VAL A 372 18.06 3.55 -4.04
N THR A 373 18.97 2.77 -4.61
CA THR A 373 18.64 1.64 -5.48
C THR A 373 18.67 0.33 -4.72
N ARG A 374 17.93 -0.67 -5.23
CA ARG A 374 17.99 -2.04 -4.70
C ARG A 374 19.40 -2.60 -4.70
N GLN A 375 20.15 -2.37 -5.79
CA GLN A 375 21.54 -2.81 -5.90
C GLN A 375 22.42 -2.20 -4.79
N ALA A 376 22.27 -0.91 -4.50
CA ALA A 376 23.05 -0.26 -3.44
C ALA A 376 22.73 -0.80 -2.04
N ILE A 377 21.49 -1.24 -1.80
CA ILE A 377 21.10 -1.94 -0.57
C ILE A 377 21.75 -3.33 -0.51
N GLU A 378 21.69 -4.09 -1.61
CA GLU A 378 22.28 -5.44 -1.71
C GLU A 378 23.81 -5.40 -1.51
N GLU A 379 24.50 -4.42 -2.11
CA GLU A 379 25.94 -4.18 -1.91
C GLU A 379 26.26 -3.88 -0.44
N GLN A 380 25.48 -3.02 0.21
CA GLN A 380 25.69 -2.69 1.61
C GLN A 380 25.39 -3.89 2.54
N MET A 381 24.38 -4.71 2.22
CA MET A 381 24.15 -5.97 2.95
C MET A 381 25.32 -6.93 2.81
N GLN A 382 25.94 -7.00 1.63
CA GLN A 382 27.14 -7.81 1.40
C GLN A 382 28.35 -7.31 2.20
N ASP A 383 28.53 -5.99 2.31
CA ASP A 383 29.57 -5.38 3.15
C ASP A 383 29.37 -5.73 4.63
N PHE A 384 28.13 -5.72 5.13
CA PHE A 384 27.84 -6.16 6.50
C PHE A 384 28.12 -7.63 6.75
N GLU A 385 27.76 -8.47 5.80
CA GLU A 385 28.09 -9.88 5.88
C GLU A 385 29.60 -10.09 5.98
N ASN A 386 30.38 -9.34 5.19
CA ASN A 386 31.83 -9.38 5.24
C ASN A 386 32.38 -8.89 6.60
N ASP A 387 31.85 -7.78 7.13
CA ASP A 387 32.22 -7.24 8.44
C ASP A 387 31.99 -8.25 9.58
N LEU A 388 30.85 -8.96 9.56
CA LEU A 388 30.51 -10.01 10.53
C LEU A 388 31.44 -11.24 10.43
N ARG A 389 32.06 -11.46 9.27
CA ARG A 389 33.05 -12.53 9.02
C ARG A 389 34.48 -12.14 9.41
N ILE A 390 34.80 -10.86 9.60
CA ILE A 390 36.17 -10.40 9.87
C ILE A 390 36.78 -11.12 11.09
N GLY A 391 37.96 -11.70 10.89
CA GLY A 391 38.77 -12.31 11.95
C GLY A 391 38.49 -13.79 12.24
N ARG A 392 37.51 -14.43 11.59
CA ARG A 392 37.21 -15.87 11.74
C ARG A 392 36.68 -16.46 10.42
N SER A 393 37.56 -17.11 9.65
CA SER A 393 37.19 -17.83 8.41
C SER A 393 36.19 -18.95 8.70
N GLY A 394 35.18 -19.13 7.83
CA GLY A 394 34.19 -20.21 7.93
C GLY A 394 32.92 -19.86 8.72
N ARG A 395 32.62 -18.57 8.95
CA ARG A 395 31.36 -18.15 9.57
C ARG A 395 30.23 -17.98 8.57
N SER A 396 29.09 -18.59 8.88
CA SER A 396 27.82 -18.30 8.23
C SER A 396 27.12 -17.16 8.95
N VAL A 397 26.62 -16.20 8.18
CA VAL A 397 25.89 -15.04 8.69
C VAL A 397 24.44 -15.13 8.24
N PHE A 398 23.52 -14.95 9.17
CA PHE A 398 22.09 -14.94 8.89
C PHE A 398 21.48 -13.70 9.52
N GLY A 399 20.52 -13.11 8.84
CA GLY A 399 19.81 -11.95 9.36
C GLY A 399 18.85 -11.40 8.32
N VAL A 400 17.77 -10.80 8.80
CA VAL A 400 16.76 -10.19 7.93
C VAL A 400 16.24 -8.93 8.61
N PRO A 401 16.23 -7.78 7.90
CA PRO A 401 15.50 -6.62 8.38
C PRO A 401 14.00 -6.83 8.15
N PHE A 402 13.19 -6.36 9.09
CA PHE A 402 11.74 -6.25 8.89
C PHE A 402 11.24 -4.88 9.33
N ASN A 403 10.10 -4.48 8.77
CA ASN A 403 9.42 -3.24 9.09
C ASN A 403 7.99 -3.53 9.52
N GLU A 404 7.56 -2.86 10.59
CA GLU A 404 6.18 -2.94 11.07
C GLU A 404 5.64 -1.54 11.44
N PRO A 405 4.36 -1.27 11.16
CA PRO A 405 3.61 -0.18 11.81
C PRO A 405 3.65 -0.36 13.33
N TYR A 406 3.92 0.71 14.08
CA TYR A 406 3.89 0.61 15.54
C TYR A 406 2.45 0.57 16.07
N LYS A 407 2.10 -0.53 16.73
CA LYS A 407 0.87 -0.66 17.53
C LYS A 407 1.22 -0.99 18.98
N ASP A 408 2.04 -2.01 19.18
CA ASP A 408 2.55 -2.41 20.49
C ASP A 408 3.89 -3.15 20.36
N TYR A 409 4.51 -3.44 21.51
CA TYR A 409 5.76 -4.21 21.58
C TYR A 409 5.59 -5.68 21.17
N SER A 410 4.41 -6.27 21.38
CA SER A 410 4.17 -7.69 21.18
C SER A 410 4.34 -8.10 19.72
N LEU A 411 3.88 -7.28 18.79
CA LEU A 411 4.06 -7.50 17.35
C LEU A 411 5.53 -7.46 16.94
N ILE A 412 6.32 -6.53 17.50
CA ILE A 412 7.75 -6.44 17.23
C ILE A 412 8.46 -7.71 17.72
N TRP A 413 8.12 -8.16 18.94
CA TRP A 413 8.68 -9.39 19.51
C TRP A 413 8.29 -10.64 18.71
N ASP A 414 7.03 -10.71 18.25
CA ASP A 414 6.56 -11.79 17.38
C ASP A 414 7.31 -11.80 16.05
N GLY A 415 7.56 -10.64 15.44
CA GLY A 415 8.40 -10.51 14.25
C GLY A 415 9.82 -11.05 14.44
N VAL A 416 10.46 -10.72 15.57
CA VAL A 416 11.79 -11.27 15.92
C VAL A 416 11.73 -12.79 16.05
N LYS A 417 10.74 -13.35 16.74
CA LYS A 417 10.60 -14.82 16.88
C LYS A 417 10.35 -15.49 15.53
N GLN A 418 9.51 -14.91 14.68
CA GLN A 418 9.19 -15.45 13.35
C GLN A 418 10.40 -15.46 12.40
N SER A 419 11.40 -14.60 12.61
CA SER A 419 12.64 -14.64 11.85
C SER A 419 13.46 -15.92 12.09
N ARG A 420 13.19 -16.65 13.19
CA ARG A 420 13.91 -17.85 13.66
C ARG A 420 15.42 -17.68 13.84
N VAL A 421 15.94 -16.46 13.73
CA VAL A 421 17.37 -16.16 13.92
C VAL A 421 17.84 -16.48 15.34
N LEU A 422 16.92 -16.48 16.31
CA LEU A 422 17.20 -16.80 17.71
C LEU A 422 17.46 -18.29 17.94
N GLU A 423 17.06 -19.17 17.03
CA GLU A 423 17.32 -20.62 17.05
C GLU A 423 18.72 -20.94 16.50
N LEU A 424 19.40 -19.97 15.89
CA LEU A 424 20.68 -20.17 15.23
C LEU A 424 21.86 -19.93 16.18
N GLY A 425 22.90 -20.74 16.01
CA GLY A 425 24.18 -20.63 16.68
C GLY A 425 24.15 -20.94 18.19
N GLY A 426 25.15 -21.70 18.66
CA GLY A 426 25.34 -21.98 20.09
C GLY A 426 25.96 -20.82 20.87
N ASP A 427 26.70 -21.13 21.95
CA ASP A 427 27.29 -20.14 22.88
C ASP A 427 28.36 -19.22 22.24
N ARG A 428 28.80 -19.55 21.03
CA ARG A 428 29.83 -18.83 20.26
C ARG A 428 29.25 -17.90 19.19
N ALA A 429 27.92 -17.79 19.11
CA ALA A 429 27.23 -16.92 18.17
C ALA A 429 27.38 -15.45 18.57
N ASP A 430 27.74 -14.61 17.61
CA ASP A 430 27.80 -13.16 17.78
C ASP A 430 26.55 -12.53 17.16
N PHE A 431 25.74 -11.86 17.98
CA PHE A 431 24.52 -11.19 17.51
C PHE A 431 24.79 -9.72 17.23
N ALA A 432 24.07 -9.15 16.26
CA ALA A 432 23.94 -7.71 16.09
C ALA A 432 22.45 -7.37 15.98
N LEU A 433 22.02 -6.35 16.71
CA LEU A 433 20.65 -5.88 16.71
C LEU A 433 20.64 -4.38 16.54
N LYS A 434 19.75 -3.89 15.67
CA LYS A 434 19.41 -2.47 15.65
C LYS A 434 17.93 -2.23 15.43
N VAL A 435 17.39 -1.29 16.17
CA VAL A 435 16.07 -0.70 15.99
C VAL A 435 16.22 0.72 15.44
N ARG A 436 15.35 1.09 14.50
CA ARG A 436 15.15 2.47 14.04
C ARG A 436 13.67 2.80 14.07
N VAL A 437 13.34 3.99 14.57
CA VAL A 437 11.95 4.49 14.61
C VAL A 437 11.84 5.77 13.79
N PHE A 438 11.04 5.72 12.72
CA PHE A 438 10.80 6.88 11.85
C PHE A 438 9.41 7.46 12.12
N PRO A 439 9.33 8.72 12.60
CA PRO A 439 8.05 9.35 12.88
C PRO A 439 7.45 10.03 11.66
N TYR A 440 6.13 9.86 11.52
CA TYR A 440 5.30 10.49 10.52
C TYR A 440 4.24 11.38 11.20
N ALA A 441 3.49 12.13 10.40
CA ALA A 441 2.39 12.94 10.91
C ALA A 441 1.30 12.06 11.55
N CYS A 442 0.54 12.65 12.48
CA CYS A 442 -0.55 11.98 13.21
C CYS A 442 -0.10 10.73 13.98
N GLY A 443 1.02 10.82 14.70
CA GLY A 443 1.47 9.75 15.61
C GLY A 443 1.88 8.44 14.95
N VAL A 444 1.86 8.38 13.61
CA VAL A 444 2.24 7.21 12.82
C VAL A 444 3.74 6.96 12.95
N LEU A 445 4.13 5.73 13.24
CA LEU A 445 5.52 5.33 13.46
C LEU A 445 5.88 4.09 12.64
N SER A 446 6.97 4.19 11.90
CA SER A 446 7.59 3.09 11.16
C SER A 446 8.73 2.50 11.99
N ILE A 447 8.59 1.24 12.39
CA ILE A 447 9.59 0.54 13.19
C ILE A 447 10.37 -0.42 12.30
N TRP A 448 11.66 -0.18 12.19
CA TRP A 448 12.59 -1.10 11.55
C TRP A 448 13.39 -1.85 12.61
N VAL A 449 13.48 -3.17 12.46
CA VAL A 449 14.34 -4.02 13.28
C VAL A 449 15.21 -4.84 12.35
N PHE A 450 16.52 -4.81 12.60
CA PHE A 450 17.47 -5.73 11.99
C PHE A 450 18.12 -6.54 13.11
N ILE A 451 17.86 -7.84 13.10
CA ILE A 451 18.62 -8.82 13.88
C ILE A 451 19.45 -9.72 12.97
N ALA A 452 20.74 -9.86 13.30
CA ALA A 452 21.69 -10.69 12.59
C ALA A 452 22.48 -11.54 13.58
N VAL A 453 22.94 -12.70 13.11
CA VAL A 453 23.76 -13.65 13.86
C VAL A 453 24.89 -14.16 12.97
N ALA A 454 26.09 -14.21 13.52
CA ALA A 454 27.23 -14.88 12.90
C ALA A 454 27.60 -16.12 13.72
N MET A 455 27.57 -17.30 13.09
CA MET A 455 27.92 -18.58 13.70
C MET A 455 29.05 -19.27 12.94
N GLY A 456 29.96 -19.94 13.65
CA GLY A 456 30.97 -20.80 13.03
C GLY A 456 30.40 -22.16 12.67
N GLU A 457 31.08 -22.90 11.80
CA GLU A 457 30.88 -24.36 11.70
C GLU A 457 31.30 -24.99 13.04
N ASP A 458 30.40 -25.75 13.65
CA ASP A 458 30.66 -26.51 14.89
C ASP A 458 31.62 -27.69 14.67
#